data_AF-A0A383DK14-F1
#
_entry.id   AF-A0A383DK14-F1
#
_cell.length_a   1.000
_cell.length_b   1.000
_cell.length_c   1.000
_cell.angle_alpha   90.00
_cell.angle_beta   90.00
_cell.angle_gamma   90.00
#
_symmetry.space_group_name_H-M   'P 1'
#
loop_
_entity.id
_entity.type
_entity.pdbx_description
1 polymer ?
#
loop_
_entity_poly.entity_id
_entity_poly.type
_entity_poly.pdbx_seq_one_letter_code
_entity_poly.pdbx_strand_id
1 'polypeptide(L)' 'MTDSVNKRWVIIQDILSRQGIAKQHLNSFDEFLKKGLQEIIDEIAHIDVENAEYPYKIQLGRIQFKQPRMMELD' A
#
# COMPACT_ATOMS: atom_id res chain seq x y z
N MET A 1 -30.08 33.72 -10.96
CA MET A 1 -28.94 33.23 -10.13
C MET A 1 -28.65 31.75 -10.42
N THR A 2 -28.51 31.38 -11.70
CA THR A 2 -28.45 29.96 -12.14
C THR A 2 -27.25 29.66 -13.06
N ASP A 3 -26.60 30.67 -13.63
CA ASP A 3 -25.51 30.48 -14.60
C ASP A 3 -24.16 30.08 -13.98
N SER A 4 -23.92 30.36 -12.70
CA SER A 4 -22.62 30.07 -12.06
C SER A 4 -22.44 28.60 -11.66
N VAL A 5 -23.55 27.89 -11.38
CA VAL A 5 -23.52 26.47 -10.98
C VAL A 5 -23.13 25.59 -12.17
N ASN A 6 -23.66 25.89 -13.37
CA ASN A 6 -23.39 25.11 -14.58
C ASN A 6 -21.92 25.20 -15.05
N LYS A 7 -21.24 26.33 -14.87
CA LYS A 7 -19.83 26.47 -15.26
C LYS A 7 -18.87 25.64 -14.40
N ARG A 8 -19.19 25.46 -13.11
CA ARG A 8 -18.35 24.67 -12.19
C ARG A 8 -18.53 23.17 -12.39
N TRP A 9 -19.67 22.75 -12.91
CA TRP A 9 -19.96 21.34 -13.15
C TRP A 9 -18.94 20.67 -14.07
N VAL A 10 -18.50 21.34 -15.14
CA VAL A 10 -17.50 20.78 -16.06
C VAL A 10 -16.19 20.44 -15.34
N ILE A 11 -15.78 21.29 -14.38
CA ILE A 11 -14.57 21.07 -13.57
C ILE A 11 -14.77 19.88 -12.63
N ILE A 12 -15.92 19.81 -11.96
CA ILE A 12 -16.23 18.69 -11.05
C ILE A 12 -16.32 17.37 -11.82
N GLN A 13 -16.99 17.35 -12.96
CA GLN A 13 -17.10 16.20 -13.84
C GLN A 13 -15.71 15.73 -14.28
N ASP A 14 -14.85 16.64 -14.70
CA ASP A 14 -13.48 16.33 -15.10
C ASP A 14 -12.65 15.73 -13.94
N ILE A 15 -12.73 16.30 -12.74
CA ILE A 15 -12.07 15.75 -11.54
C ILE A 15 -12.60 14.34 -11.23
N LEU A 16 -13.92 14.14 -11.22
CA LEU A 16 -14.53 12.85 -10.92
C LEU A 16 -14.23 11.79 -11.99
N SER A 17 -14.19 12.16 -13.27
CA SER A 17 -13.84 11.24 -14.35
C SER A 17 -12.38 10.78 -14.27
N ARG A 18 -11.46 11.67 -13.87
CA ARG A 18 -10.03 11.32 -13.71
C ARG A 18 -9.75 10.56 -12.41
N GLN A 19 -10.20 11.12 -11.29
CA GLN A 19 -9.91 10.58 -9.95
C GLN A 19 -10.79 9.37 -9.64
N GLY A 20 -11.99 9.29 -10.21
CA GLY A 20 -13.00 8.31 -9.84
C GLY A 20 -13.69 8.65 -8.53
N ILE A 21 -14.69 7.86 -8.17
CA ILE A 21 -15.48 8.04 -6.96
C ILE A 21 -14.99 7.05 -5.90
N ALA A 22 -14.89 7.51 -4.64
CA ALA A 22 -14.59 6.69 -3.47
C ALA A 22 -13.26 5.89 -3.52
N LYS A 23 -12.25 6.38 -4.26
CA LYS A 23 -10.95 5.69 -4.41
C LYS A 23 -10.01 5.81 -3.21
N GLN A 24 -10.36 6.54 -2.15
CA GLN A 24 -9.45 6.77 -1.01
C GLN A 24 -8.94 5.46 -0.38
N HIS A 25 -9.79 4.44 -0.27
CA HIS A 25 -9.37 3.14 0.27
C HIS A 25 -8.44 2.38 -0.67
N LEU A 26 -8.71 2.43 -1.98
CA LEU A 26 -7.83 1.81 -2.98
C LEU A 26 -6.47 2.50 -3.04
N ASN A 27 -6.45 3.83 -2.96
CA ASN A 27 -5.22 4.61 -2.96
C ASN A 27 -4.38 4.33 -1.70
N SER A 28 -5.03 4.32 -0.53
CA SER A 28 -4.37 4.01 0.74
C SER A 28 -3.86 2.56 0.77
N PHE A 29 -4.62 1.61 0.23
CA PHE A 29 -4.19 0.22 0.10
C PHE A 29 -2.98 0.09 -0.84
N ASP A 30 -3.02 0.73 -2.01
CA ASP A 30 -1.90 0.75 -2.96
C ASP A 30 -0.63 1.36 -2.35
N GLU A 31 -0.76 2.45 -1.60
CA GLU A 31 0.35 3.10 -0.91
C GLU A 31 0.94 2.20 0.19
N PHE A 32 0.07 1.59 0.98
CA PHE A 32 0.48 0.61 1.99
C PHE A 32 1.22 -0.58 1.37
N LEU A 33 0.72 -1.15 0.27
CA LEU A 33 1.40 -2.23 -0.42
C LEU A 33 2.75 -1.77 -1.01
N LYS A 34 2.78 -0.65 -1.73
CA LYS A 34 3.98 -0.22 -2.47
C LYS A 34 5.12 0.25 -1.56
N LYS A 35 4.79 0.85 -0.40
CA LYS A 35 5.77 1.47 0.50
C LYS A 35 5.63 0.97 1.93
N GLY A 36 4.44 1.08 2.51
CA GLY A 36 4.23 0.84 3.94
C GLY A 36 4.71 -0.54 4.40
N LEU A 37 4.44 -1.60 3.63
CA LEU A 37 4.93 -2.94 3.97
C LEU A 37 6.46 -3.04 3.99
N GLN A 38 7.15 -2.40 3.03
CA GLN A 38 8.61 -2.43 3.01
C GLN A 38 9.18 -1.55 4.13
N GLU A 39 8.57 -0.40 4.40
CA GLU A 39 8.96 0.48 5.51
C GLU A 39 8.91 -0.25 6.86
N ILE A 40 7.88 -1.08 7.10
CA ILE A 40 7.80 -1.92 8.31
C ILE A 40 8.96 -2.93 8.38
N ILE A 41 9.31 -3.57 7.26
CA ILE A 41 10.42 -4.53 7.22
C ILE A 41 11.76 -3.82 7.44
N ASP A 42 11.94 -2.64 6.84
CA ASP A 42 13.14 -1.82 6.96
C ASP A 42 13.29 -1.25 8.38
N GLU A 43 12.18 -0.93 9.06
CA GLU A 43 12.17 -0.49 10.46
C GLU A 43 12.67 -1.60 11.40
N ILE A 44 12.23 -2.84 11.18
CA ILE A 44 12.70 -3.99 11.97
C ILE A 44 14.16 -4.32 11.60
N ALA A 45 14.51 -4.29 10.31
CA ALA A 45 15.82 -4.56 9.69
C ALA A 45 16.42 -5.95 9.93
N HIS A 46 16.39 -6.45 11.17
CA HIS A 46 16.95 -7.73 11.55
C HIS A 46 16.29 -8.30 12.80
N ILE A 47 16.46 -9.60 12.99
CA ILE A 47 16.06 -10.33 14.18
C ILE A 47 17.31 -10.87 14.82
N ASP A 48 17.56 -10.47 16.07
CA ASP A 48 18.65 -11.02 16.87
C ASP A 48 18.24 -12.35 17.49
N VAL A 49 19.14 -13.33 17.40
CA VAL A 49 18.99 -14.64 18.01
C VAL A 49 20.07 -14.81 19.07
N GLU A 50 19.65 -14.66 20.32
CA GLU A 50 20.50 -14.82 21.49
C GLU A 50 20.67 -16.30 21.82
N ASN A 51 21.66 -16.94 21.19
CA ASN A 51 22.15 -18.26 21.60
C ASN A 51 23.39 -18.07 22.49
N ALA A 52 23.46 -18.82 23.60
CA ALA A 52 24.52 -18.73 24.60
C ALA A 52 25.94 -19.02 24.03
N GLU A 53 26.06 -19.86 23.00
CA GLU A 53 27.37 -20.19 22.40
C GLU A 53 27.67 -19.38 21.13
N TYR A 54 26.67 -19.15 20.29
CA TYR A 54 26.86 -18.48 18.99
C TYR A 54 25.70 -17.54 18.68
N PRO A 55 25.73 -16.28 19.16
CA PRO A 55 24.71 -15.31 18.79
C PRO A 55 24.80 -14.99 17.30
N TYR A 56 23.66 -14.86 16.64
CA TYR A 56 23.58 -14.48 15.24
C TYR A 56 22.36 -13.62 14.97
N LYS A 57 22.36 -12.95 13.81
CA LYS A 57 21.27 -12.10 13.36
C LYS A 57 20.73 -12.55 12.01
N ILE A 58 19.41 -12.46 11.84
CA ILE A 58 18.72 -12.69 10.57
C ILE A 58 18.44 -11.32 9.96
N GLN A 59 19.04 -11.03 8.80
CA GLN A 59 18.77 -9.79 8.08
C GLN A 59 17.49 -9.93 7.25
N LEU A 60 16.58 -8.96 7.37
CA LEU A 60 15.38 -8.90 6.56
C LEU A 60 15.66 -8.13 5.27
N GLY A 61 15.17 -8.66 4.15
CA GLY A 61 15.40 -8.12 2.82
C GLY A 61 14.15 -7.53 2.19
N ARG A 62 14.18 -7.37 0.86
CA ARG A 62 13.07 -6.79 0.10
C ARG A 62 11.89 -7.76 -0.03
N ILE A 63 10.67 -7.27 0.22
CA ILE A 63 9.45 -8.04 0.01
C ILE A 63 9.12 -8.19 -1.48
N GLN A 64 8.42 -9.27 -1.82
CA GLN A 64 7.96 -9.53 -3.18
C GLN A 64 6.46 -9.80 -3.20
N PHE A 65 5.76 -9.09 -4.07
CA PHE A 65 4.33 -9.32 -4.30
C PHE A 65 4.15 -10.42 -5.35
N LYS A 66 3.34 -11.42 -4.99
CA LYS A 66 2.89 -12.46 -5.92
C LYS A 66 1.46 -12.20 -6.34
N GLN A 67 1.10 -12.77 -7.48
CA GLN A 67 -0.29 -12.74 -7.92
C GLN A 67 -1.18 -13.51 -6.93
N PRO A 68 -2.43 -13.06 -6.73
CA PRO A 68 -3.40 -13.78 -5.90
C PRO A 68 -3.53 -15.23 -6.35
N ARG A 69 -3.47 -16.17 -5.40
CA ARG A 69 -3.62 -17.60 -5.64
C ARG A 69 -4.42 -18.23 -4.50
N MET A 70 -5.22 -19.24 -4.83
CA MET A 70 -5.77 -20.16 -3.83
C MET A 70 -4.77 -21.31 -3.63
N MET A 71 -4.61 -21.73 -2.38
CA MET A 71 -3.89 -22.94 -2.03
C MET A 71 -4.90 -23.84 -1.33
N GLU A 72 -5.19 -24.99 -1.92
CA GLU A 72 -5.93 -26.02 -1.20
C GLU A 72 -4.97 -26.65 -0.18
N LEU A 73 -5.42 -26.80 1.06
CA LEU A 73 -4.73 -27.61 2.06
C LEU A 73 -5.22 -29.05 1.84
N ASP A 74 -4.28 -29.96 1.52
CA ASP A 74 -4.54 -31.41 1.56
C ASP A 74 -4.75 -31.91 3.01
#